data_AF-Q8DUR8-F1
#
_entry.id   AF-Q8DUR8-F1
#
_cell.length_a   1.000
_cell.length_b   1.000
_cell.length_c   1.000
_cell.angle_alpha   90.00
_cell.angle_beta   90.00
_cell.angle_gamma   90.00
#
_symmetry.space_group_name_H-M   'P 1'
#
loop_
_entity.id
_entity.type
_entity.pdbx_description
1 polymer ?
#
loop_
_entity_poly.entity_id
_entity_poly.type
_entity_poly.pdbx_seq_one_letter_code
_entity_poly.pdbx_strand_id
1 'polypeptide(L)'
;MNKNVTIKKSTLFYIILCFIGIFRIALLRSAPWELDANTGYDDLLQLKNAISIASGNWLGKTYSYISMTKNVGYPLFLALTQLLNIPYSVLYGLLISLSSFSFIKAIQPVVKSKKLLLLIFFVIIFTPINHGAFYRIYRNALVPWVLLLIISSYIAIFIRRRDRLSLFLPWTILAFFSIMYFWTLREDSIWILPFILVAAITIIITIVILYKKDLHEILLRSVLVLLPLIGIVVSNVWVSAINYSYYGIWGVNDRSDTAAAKAMSLIYKIEDNQTTDSTVWASRKAFELAIKASPSLRTVGNTVLASYGLWAGKNTDIKGDIAQWAFRFGVEEEGYYHGNGKKTNALYKAIANELGEAFQKGRLKKRDGIYLSTQTGAFHWKDISQSMTMSLDLTNKMFHFYNTNLSSGYIDYPNLTETELISYEDMLNTSLPRTNDQLSAVGITKTYSDYDVNLTSLSNHYQQLNASIFRRRNYYINFQEKLIKCYQVVSYFMFPLSFLAYLILIIDGFRHQFTANNLSKLIILSSLLLTGILNLFIVSLFSRWIDPNTDSFIYGFYAPSAYLLFNLFMCMGGIVLFEKLCSSRMLKNFLSTVGNYMGRHRD
;
A
#
# COMPACT_ATOMS: atom_id res chain seq x y z
N MET A 1 -49.16 -6.98 23.72
CA MET A 1 -48.39 -5.74 23.95
C MET A 1 -47.21 -5.68 22.98
N ASN A 2 -47.37 -5.11 21.79
CA ASN A 2 -46.26 -4.82 20.89
C ASN A 2 -45.60 -3.51 21.33
N LYS A 3 -44.53 -3.60 22.14
CA LYS A 3 -43.67 -2.44 22.36
C LYS A 3 -42.96 -2.12 21.05
N ASN A 4 -43.45 -1.12 20.32
CA ASN A 4 -42.76 -0.56 19.16
C ASN A 4 -41.40 -0.02 19.63
N VAL A 5 -40.34 -0.80 19.37
CA VAL A 5 -38.96 -0.40 19.67
C VAL A 5 -38.59 0.76 18.74
N THR A 6 -38.55 1.98 19.26
CA THR A 6 -38.13 3.17 18.51
C THR A 6 -36.61 3.32 18.60
N ILE A 7 -35.91 2.96 17.51
CA ILE A 7 -34.46 3.09 17.43
C ILE A 7 -34.08 4.58 17.25
N LYS A 8 -33.20 5.11 18.11
CA LYS A 8 -32.69 6.49 17.98
C LYS A 8 -31.97 6.66 16.63
N LYS A 9 -32.18 7.80 15.96
CA LYS A 9 -31.54 8.12 14.65
C LYS A 9 -30.00 8.05 14.68
N SER A 10 -29.36 8.32 15.82
CA SER A 10 -27.91 8.15 16.00
C SER A 10 -27.48 6.69 16.04
N THR A 11 -28.23 5.85 16.75
CA THR A 11 -28.00 4.41 16.82
C THR A 11 -28.20 3.78 15.45
N LEU A 12 -29.28 4.13 14.75
CA LEU A 12 -29.56 3.65 13.39
C LEU A 12 -28.41 3.95 12.42
N PHE A 13 -27.82 5.14 12.49
CA PHE A 13 -26.67 5.50 11.65
C PHE A 13 -25.49 4.54 11.83
N TYR A 14 -25.12 4.22 13.07
CA TYR A 14 -24.02 3.29 13.33
C TYR A 14 -24.37 1.85 12.98
N ILE A 15 -25.62 1.43 13.19
CA ILE A 15 -26.10 0.10 12.75
C ILE A 15 -25.93 -0.04 11.23
N ILE A 16 -26.30 0.97 10.44
CA ILE A 16 -26.16 0.95 8.99
C ILE A 16 -24.68 0.90 8.57
N LEU A 17 -23.80 1.68 9.21
CA LEU A 17 -22.36 1.61 8.97
C LEU A 17 -21.81 0.20 9.22
N CYS A 18 -22.18 -0.40 10.36
CA CYS A 18 -21.77 -1.77 10.69
C CYS A 18 -22.31 -2.78 9.67
N PHE A 19 -23.57 -2.66 9.26
CA PHE A 19 -24.18 -3.53 8.26
C PHE A 19 -23.43 -3.46 6.92
N ILE A 20 -23.12 -2.25 6.42
CA ILE A 20 -22.36 -2.06 5.19
C ILE A 20 -20.95 -2.66 5.32
N GLY A 21 -20.29 -2.48 6.47
CA GLY A 21 -18.98 -3.09 6.76
C GLY A 21 -19.01 -4.62 6.74
N ILE A 22 -19.98 -5.22 7.43
CA ILE A 22 -20.19 -6.68 7.45
C ILE A 22 -20.51 -7.18 6.04
N PHE A 23 -21.33 -6.46 5.29
CA PHE A 23 -21.63 -6.80 3.89
C PHE A 23 -20.37 -6.77 3.02
N ARG A 24 -19.49 -5.78 3.17
CA ARG A 24 -18.20 -5.75 2.46
C ARG A 24 -17.33 -6.94 2.83
N ILE A 25 -17.22 -7.28 4.12
CA ILE A 25 -16.46 -8.45 4.59
C ILE A 25 -17.03 -9.75 3.99
N ALA A 26 -18.35 -9.91 3.99
CA ALA A 26 -19.02 -11.07 3.41
C ALA A 26 -18.76 -11.19 1.90
N LEU A 27 -18.75 -10.08 1.16
CA LEU A 27 -18.40 -10.06 -0.25
C LEU A 27 -16.95 -10.49 -0.50
N LEU A 28 -16.01 -10.01 0.32
CA LEU A 28 -14.58 -10.32 0.17
C LEU A 28 -14.24 -11.82 0.35
N ARG A 29 -15.10 -12.60 1.02
CA ARG A 29 -14.93 -14.06 1.07
C ARG A 29 -15.04 -14.73 -0.30
N SER A 30 -15.74 -14.09 -1.23
CA SER A 30 -15.89 -14.56 -2.61
C SER A 30 -14.98 -13.83 -3.60
N ALA A 31 -14.07 -12.97 -3.10
CA ALA A 31 -13.17 -12.22 -3.94
C ALA A 31 -12.22 -13.16 -4.72
N PRO A 32 -11.81 -12.78 -5.94
CA PRO A 32 -10.85 -13.53 -6.72
C PRO A 32 -9.43 -13.25 -6.20
N TRP A 33 -9.09 -13.79 -5.03
CA TRP A 33 -7.74 -13.68 -4.49
C TRP A 33 -6.73 -14.29 -5.45
N GLU A 34 -5.64 -13.56 -5.67
CA GLU A 34 -4.61 -13.92 -6.64
C GLU A 34 -3.29 -14.22 -5.96
N LEU A 35 -2.69 -15.31 -6.38
CA LEU A 35 -1.37 -15.74 -5.96
C LEU A 35 -0.58 -16.03 -7.23
N ASP A 36 0.43 -15.21 -7.50
CA ASP A 36 1.35 -15.44 -8.61
C ASP A 36 2.58 -16.20 -8.08
N ALA A 37 2.51 -17.53 -8.14
CA ALA A 37 3.59 -18.39 -7.65
C ALA A 37 4.81 -18.42 -8.58
N ASN A 38 4.71 -17.88 -9.80
CA ASN A 38 5.84 -17.74 -10.72
C ASN A 38 6.80 -16.62 -10.26
N THR A 39 6.32 -15.70 -9.43
CA THR A 39 7.13 -14.65 -8.80
C THR A 39 7.68 -15.10 -7.43
N GLY A 40 8.67 -16.01 -7.46
CA GLY A 40 9.26 -16.58 -6.24
C GLY A 40 9.78 -15.56 -5.21
N TYR A 41 10.18 -14.37 -5.67
CA TYR A 41 10.72 -13.28 -4.86
C TYR A 41 9.67 -12.28 -4.37
N ASP A 42 8.40 -12.43 -4.77
CA ASP A 42 7.29 -11.58 -4.37
C ASP A 42 6.28 -12.35 -3.53
N ASP A 43 5.21 -12.87 -4.13
CA ASP A 43 4.06 -13.41 -3.39
C ASP A 43 4.45 -14.63 -2.55
N LEU A 44 5.21 -15.54 -3.17
CA LEU A 44 5.68 -16.77 -2.55
C LEU A 44 6.59 -16.48 -1.35
N LEU A 45 7.47 -15.48 -1.47
CA LEU A 45 8.34 -15.05 -0.37
C LEU A 45 7.52 -14.53 0.81
N GLN A 46 6.49 -13.72 0.55
CA GLN A 46 5.65 -13.17 1.61
C GLN A 46 4.86 -14.27 2.34
N LEU A 47 4.33 -15.25 1.61
CA LEU A 47 3.66 -16.41 2.18
C LEU A 47 4.61 -17.28 3.00
N LYS A 48 5.79 -17.61 2.47
CA LYS A 48 6.82 -18.38 3.20
C LYS A 48 7.21 -17.71 4.51
N ASN A 49 7.39 -16.39 4.49
CA ASN A 49 7.67 -15.61 5.69
C ASN A 49 6.49 -15.65 6.67
N ALA A 50 5.24 -15.53 6.20
CA ALA A 50 4.06 -15.61 7.06
C ALA A 50 3.94 -16.98 7.75
N ILE A 51 4.15 -18.08 7.03
CA ILE A 51 4.14 -19.45 7.58
C ILE A 51 5.26 -19.62 8.62
N SER A 52 6.45 -19.08 8.31
CA SER A 52 7.57 -19.11 9.25
C SER A 52 7.26 -18.33 10.53
N ILE A 53 6.66 -17.14 10.43
CA ILE A 53 6.24 -16.33 11.59
C ILE A 53 5.16 -17.05 12.41
N ALA A 54 4.13 -17.57 11.76
CA ALA A 54 3.02 -18.25 12.44
C ALA A 54 3.47 -19.55 13.16
N SER A 55 4.55 -20.17 12.70
CA SER A 55 5.19 -21.33 13.36
C SER A 55 6.19 -20.96 14.46
N GLY A 56 6.30 -19.69 14.85
CA GLY A 56 7.21 -19.21 15.91
C GLY A 56 8.66 -18.98 15.48
N ASN A 57 8.94 -19.08 14.17
CA ASN A 57 10.20 -18.61 13.59
C ASN A 57 10.06 -17.15 13.16
N TRP A 58 11.07 -16.59 12.49
CA TRP A 58 11.02 -15.23 11.95
C TRP A 58 10.90 -15.24 10.42
N LEU A 59 11.78 -14.56 9.68
CA LEU A 59 11.83 -14.53 8.21
C LEU A 59 12.55 -15.76 7.63
N GLY A 60 12.16 -16.94 8.09
CA GLY A 60 12.82 -18.22 7.84
C GLY A 60 13.61 -18.74 9.05
N LYS A 61 13.70 -20.07 9.16
CA LYS A 61 14.42 -20.78 10.24
C LYS A 61 15.94 -20.61 10.12
N THR A 62 16.44 -20.61 8.91
CA THR A 62 17.85 -20.33 8.59
C THR A 62 17.95 -19.01 7.84
N TYR A 63 18.97 -18.22 8.14
CA TYR A 63 19.29 -17.02 7.38
C TYR A 63 19.72 -17.44 5.98
N SER A 64 18.98 -17.06 4.93
CA SER A 64 19.24 -17.37 3.51
C SER A 64 19.30 -16.09 2.67
N TYR A 65 19.66 -16.19 1.39
CA TYR A 65 19.78 -15.01 0.51
C TYR A 65 18.45 -14.24 0.32
N ILE A 66 17.31 -14.87 0.59
CA ILE A 66 15.99 -14.23 0.55
C ILE A 66 15.53 -13.67 1.91
N SER A 67 16.20 -14.03 3.02
CA SER A 67 15.92 -13.46 4.35
C SER A 67 16.19 -11.95 4.38
N MET A 68 15.36 -11.22 5.13
CA MET A 68 15.47 -9.77 5.30
C MET A 68 15.44 -8.95 3.99
N THR A 69 15.01 -9.50 2.86
CA THR A 69 14.99 -8.79 1.56
C THR A 69 13.77 -7.88 1.39
N LYS A 70 12.70 -8.10 2.13
CA LYS A 70 11.52 -7.22 2.13
C LYS A 70 11.08 -6.94 3.55
N ASN A 71 10.39 -5.82 3.74
CA ASN A 71 9.80 -5.48 5.03
C ASN A 71 8.73 -6.50 5.48
N VAL A 72 8.64 -6.68 6.80
CA VAL A 72 7.91 -7.77 7.47
C VAL A 72 6.41 -7.50 7.72
N GLY A 73 5.93 -6.28 7.43
CA GLY A 73 4.57 -5.86 7.80
C GLY A 73 3.45 -6.67 7.15
N TYR A 74 3.62 -7.06 5.87
CA TYR A 74 2.64 -7.91 5.19
C TYR A 74 2.69 -9.38 5.66
N PRO A 75 3.86 -10.02 5.81
CA PRO A 75 3.98 -11.33 6.46
C PRO A 75 3.35 -11.39 7.85
N LEU A 76 3.51 -10.33 8.66
CA LEU A 76 2.84 -10.26 9.97
C LEU A 76 1.33 -10.21 9.85
N PHE A 77 0.81 -9.43 8.90
CA PHE A 77 -0.63 -9.40 8.63
C PHE A 77 -1.18 -10.76 8.26
N LEU A 78 -0.45 -11.48 7.40
CA LEU A 78 -0.82 -12.83 7.01
C LEU A 78 -0.68 -13.79 8.19
N ALA A 79 0.41 -13.78 8.95
CA ALA A 79 0.56 -14.66 10.11
C ALA A 79 -0.56 -14.47 11.16
N LEU A 80 -1.12 -13.25 11.27
CA LEU A 80 -2.27 -12.99 12.13
C LEU A 80 -3.52 -13.78 11.74
N THR A 81 -3.71 -14.17 10.47
CA THR A 81 -4.86 -14.99 10.06
C THR A 81 -4.83 -16.35 10.75
N GLN A 82 -3.66 -16.98 10.79
CA GLN A 82 -3.44 -18.26 11.45
C GLN A 82 -3.47 -18.12 12.98
N LEU A 83 -2.79 -17.11 13.54
CA LEU A 83 -2.76 -16.87 14.98
C LEU A 83 -4.15 -16.56 15.57
N LEU A 84 -5.01 -15.89 14.82
CA LEU A 84 -6.38 -15.54 15.23
C LEU A 84 -7.43 -16.54 14.71
N ASN A 85 -7.03 -17.52 13.90
CA ASN A 85 -7.91 -18.47 13.22
C ASN A 85 -9.06 -17.80 12.45
N ILE A 86 -8.75 -16.75 11.67
CA ILE A 86 -9.71 -16.04 10.81
C ILE A 86 -9.24 -16.00 9.36
N PRO A 87 -10.16 -16.09 8.37
CA PRO A 87 -9.80 -15.95 6.96
C PRO A 87 -9.12 -14.63 6.63
N TYR A 88 -8.15 -14.66 5.71
CA TYR A 88 -7.49 -13.46 5.17
C TYR A 88 -8.50 -12.42 4.68
N SER A 89 -9.52 -12.88 3.95
CA SER A 89 -10.62 -12.03 3.46
C SER A 89 -11.36 -11.28 4.58
N VAL A 90 -11.50 -11.92 5.74
CA VAL A 90 -12.14 -11.31 6.91
C VAL A 90 -11.21 -10.29 7.56
N LEU A 91 -9.95 -10.65 7.80
CA LEU A 91 -8.97 -9.74 8.40
C LEU A 91 -8.73 -8.49 7.52
N TYR A 92 -8.58 -8.68 6.21
CA TYR A 92 -8.46 -7.60 5.25
C TYR A 92 -9.74 -6.75 5.16
N GLY A 93 -10.91 -7.38 5.15
CA GLY A 93 -12.19 -6.66 5.20
C GLY A 93 -12.41 -5.86 6.50
N LEU A 94 -11.90 -6.36 7.63
CA LEU A 94 -11.89 -5.63 8.91
C LEU A 94 -11.00 -4.39 8.83
N LEU A 95 -9.80 -4.51 8.25
CA LEU A 95 -8.92 -3.35 8.02
C LEU A 95 -9.59 -2.29 7.14
N ILE A 96 -10.20 -2.69 6.03
CA ILE A 96 -10.94 -1.79 5.12
C ILE A 96 -12.08 -1.08 5.87
N SER A 97 -12.86 -1.85 6.64
CA SER A 97 -14.00 -1.34 7.39
C SER A 97 -13.57 -0.38 8.49
N LEU A 98 -12.53 -0.73 9.27
CA LEU A 98 -11.95 0.10 10.32
C LEU A 98 -11.41 1.42 9.75
N SER A 99 -10.70 1.34 8.63
CA SER A 99 -10.12 2.51 7.96
C SER A 99 -11.20 3.45 7.44
N SER A 100 -12.21 2.89 6.78
CA SER A 100 -13.36 3.65 6.26
C SER A 100 -14.17 4.29 7.39
N PHE A 101 -14.39 3.56 8.49
CA PHE A 101 -15.11 4.06 9.67
C PHE A 101 -14.34 5.19 10.36
N SER A 102 -13.02 5.03 10.49
CA SER A 102 -12.12 6.04 11.04
C SER A 102 -12.20 7.33 10.25
N PHE A 103 -12.22 7.27 8.92
CA PHE A 103 -12.39 8.46 8.08
C PHE A 103 -13.73 9.15 8.33
N ILE A 104 -14.84 8.41 8.34
CA ILE A 104 -16.17 8.98 8.63
C ILE A 104 -16.22 9.64 10.01
N LYS A 105 -15.63 9.01 11.02
CA LYS A 105 -15.52 9.58 12.37
C LYS A 105 -14.62 10.81 12.42
N ALA A 106 -13.57 10.86 11.60
CA ALA A 106 -12.66 12.00 11.51
C ALA A 106 -13.41 13.23 11.00
N ILE A 107 -14.15 13.11 9.88
CA ILE A 107 -14.84 14.22 9.22
C ILE A 107 -16.23 14.54 9.77
N GLN A 108 -16.81 13.68 10.60
CA GLN A 108 -18.15 13.87 11.17
C GLN A 108 -18.38 15.26 11.80
N PRO A 109 -17.43 15.90 12.50
CA PRO A 109 -17.66 17.24 13.06
C PRO A 109 -17.83 18.35 12.01
N VAL A 110 -17.28 18.16 10.80
CA VAL A 110 -17.37 19.16 9.70
C VAL A 110 -18.52 18.88 8.73
N VAL A 111 -19.07 17.66 8.73
CA VAL A 111 -20.19 17.24 7.87
C VAL A 111 -21.43 16.93 8.72
N LYS A 112 -22.41 17.84 8.70
CA LYS A 112 -23.60 17.73 9.57
C LYS A 112 -24.58 16.63 9.15
N SER A 113 -24.64 16.33 7.85
CA SER A 113 -25.61 15.38 7.30
C SER A 113 -25.16 13.93 7.49
N LYS A 114 -25.87 13.19 8.35
CA LYS A 114 -25.66 11.73 8.52
C LYS A 114 -25.92 10.94 7.24
N LYS A 115 -26.87 11.37 6.41
CA LYS A 115 -27.14 10.72 5.12
C LYS A 115 -25.94 10.86 4.18
N LEU A 116 -25.33 12.05 4.15
CA LEU A 116 -24.13 12.31 3.35
C LEU A 116 -22.94 11.50 3.87
N LEU A 117 -22.77 11.40 5.19
CA LEU A 117 -21.75 10.53 5.80
C LEU A 117 -21.96 9.04 5.45
N LEU A 118 -23.20 8.55 5.42
CA LEU A 118 -23.48 7.17 4.97
C LEU A 118 -23.13 6.96 3.50
N LEU A 119 -23.47 7.93 2.64
CA LEU A 119 -23.11 7.88 1.22
C LEU A 119 -21.59 7.84 1.03
N ILE A 120 -20.86 8.72 1.72
CA ILE A 120 -19.39 8.74 1.67
C ILE A 120 -18.80 7.44 2.18
N PHE A 121 -19.34 6.88 3.27
CA PHE A 121 -18.86 5.60 3.78
C PHE A 121 -18.98 4.50 2.72
N PHE A 122 -20.13 4.44 2.05
CA PHE A 122 -20.36 3.50 0.96
C PHE A 122 -19.38 3.71 -0.20
N VAL A 123 -19.12 4.97 -0.59
CA VAL A 123 -18.18 5.32 -1.67
C VAL A 123 -16.72 4.95 -1.30
N ILE A 124 -16.33 5.09 -0.03
CA ILE A 124 -14.98 4.75 0.41
C ILE A 124 -14.78 3.24 0.49
N ILE A 125 -15.70 2.54 1.16
CA ILE A 125 -15.54 1.11 1.45
C ILE A 125 -15.59 0.23 0.18
N PHE A 126 -16.20 0.75 -0.89
CA PHE A 126 -16.29 0.11 -2.21
C PHE A 126 -15.38 0.77 -3.27
N THR A 127 -14.44 1.63 -2.87
CA THR A 127 -13.53 2.30 -3.81
C THR A 127 -12.79 1.28 -4.68
N PRO A 128 -12.89 1.36 -6.02
CA PRO A 128 -12.05 0.60 -6.91
C PRO A 128 -10.58 0.97 -6.74
N ILE A 129 -9.74 -0.04 -6.62
CA ILE A 129 -8.29 0.07 -6.64
C ILE A 129 -7.80 -0.89 -7.73
N ASN A 130 -6.62 -0.62 -8.28
CA ASN A 130 -5.99 -1.50 -9.26
C ASN A 130 -6.09 -2.98 -8.82
N HIS A 131 -6.49 -3.83 -9.75
CA HIS A 131 -6.79 -5.24 -9.52
C HIS A 131 -5.61 -5.98 -8.87
N GLY A 132 -4.43 -5.88 -9.49
CA GLY A 132 -3.21 -6.50 -8.99
C GLY A 132 -2.73 -5.94 -7.65
N ALA A 133 -3.10 -4.71 -7.27
CA ALA A 133 -2.78 -4.20 -5.94
C ALA A 133 -3.77 -4.66 -4.87
N PHE A 134 -5.06 -4.81 -5.20
CA PHE A 134 -6.11 -5.06 -4.23
C PHE A 134 -6.35 -6.55 -3.96
N TYR A 135 -6.32 -7.40 -4.99
CA TYR A 135 -6.67 -8.83 -4.89
C TYR A 135 -5.47 -9.77 -4.83
N ARG A 136 -4.28 -9.30 -5.24
CA ARG A 136 -3.05 -10.08 -5.09
C ARG A 136 -2.67 -10.21 -3.63
N ILE A 137 -2.22 -11.39 -3.22
CA ILE A 137 -1.70 -11.67 -1.87
C ILE A 137 -0.30 -11.03 -1.75
N TYR A 138 -0.28 -9.70 -1.75
CA TYR A 138 0.94 -8.91 -1.74
C TYR A 138 0.77 -7.61 -0.94
N ARG A 139 1.90 -7.09 -0.45
CA ARG A 139 1.99 -5.91 0.44
C ARG A 139 1.25 -4.66 -0.04
N ASN A 140 1.09 -4.49 -1.34
CA ASN A 140 0.39 -3.35 -1.94
C ASN A 140 -1.09 -3.26 -1.50
N ALA A 141 -1.72 -4.38 -1.15
CA ALA A 141 -3.11 -4.44 -0.72
C ALA A 141 -3.36 -3.62 0.57
N LEU A 142 -2.40 -3.61 1.50
CA LEU A 142 -2.58 -2.96 2.81
C LEU A 142 -2.30 -1.45 2.79
N VAL A 143 -1.42 -1.01 1.88
CA VAL A 143 -0.94 0.39 1.80
C VAL A 143 -2.08 1.43 1.81
N PRO A 144 -3.10 1.36 0.93
CA PRO A 144 -4.15 2.39 0.88
C PRO A 144 -4.96 2.48 2.18
N TRP A 145 -5.22 1.35 2.84
CA TRP A 145 -6.08 1.31 4.03
C TRP A 145 -5.35 1.78 5.29
N VAL A 146 -4.10 1.35 5.47
CA VAL A 146 -3.27 1.85 6.57
C VAL A 146 -2.98 3.35 6.39
N LEU A 147 -2.74 3.81 5.16
CA LEU A 147 -2.66 5.24 4.84
C LEU A 147 -3.93 5.99 5.25
N LEU A 148 -5.11 5.43 4.97
CA LEU A 148 -6.38 6.04 5.33
C LEU A 148 -6.51 6.21 6.85
N LEU A 149 -6.00 5.29 7.67
CA LEU A 149 -5.95 5.46 9.12
C LEU A 149 -5.06 6.65 9.53
N ILE A 150 -3.89 6.81 8.90
CA ILE A 150 -2.97 7.93 9.15
C ILE A 150 -3.65 9.26 8.79
N ILE A 151 -4.21 9.36 7.58
CA ILE A 151 -4.89 10.57 7.10
C ILE A 151 -6.10 10.89 7.98
N SER A 152 -6.93 9.90 8.29
CA SER A 152 -8.08 10.07 9.18
C SER A 152 -7.66 10.61 10.54
N SER A 153 -6.55 10.11 11.08
CA SER A 153 -6.03 10.54 12.37
C SER A 153 -5.58 12.00 12.35
N TYR A 154 -4.76 12.41 11.38
CA TYR A 154 -4.32 13.81 11.27
C TYR A 154 -5.47 14.78 10.97
N ILE A 155 -6.43 14.38 10.13
CA ILE A 155 -7.66 15.15 9.89
C ILE A 155 -8.45 15.32 11.19
N ALA A 156 -8.62 14.24 11.96
CA ALA A 156 -9.36 14.27 13.19
C ALA A 156 -8.69 15.13 14.27
N ILE A 157 -7.36 15.01 14.42
CA ILE A 157 -6.52 15.83 15.29
C ILE A 157 -6.67 17.30 14.91
N PHE A 158 -6.55 17.62 13.62
CA PHE A 158 -6.70 19.00 13.15
C PHE A 158 -8.10 19.54 13.44
N ILE A 159 -9.18 18.82 13.11
CA ILE A 159 -10.56 19.25 13.35
C ILE A 159 -10.80 19.49 14.85
N ARG A 160 -10.27 18.63 15.72
CA ARG A 160 -10.49 18.63 17.18
C ARG A 160 -9.43 19.43 17.95
N ARG A 161 -8.61 20.23 17.29
CA ARG A 161 -7.55 21.05 17.91
C ARG A 161 -8.05 22.02 19.01
N ARG A 162 -9.33 22.40 18.98
CA ARG A 162 -10.00 23.25 19.98
C ARG A 162 -10.73 22.46 21.07
N ASP A 163 -10.87 21.15 20.90
CA ASP A 163 -11.64 20.31 21.80
C ASP A 163 -10.80 19.85 23.01
N ARG A 164 -11.47 19.21 23.97
CA ARG A 164 -10.85 18.57 25.12
C ARG A 164 -9.85 17.49 24.68
N LEU A 165 -8.74 17.35 25.39
CA LEU A 165 -7.68 16.38 25.08
C LEU A 165 -8.19 14.93 24.97
N SER A 166 -9.24 14.55 25.70
CA SER A 166 -9.84 13.21 25.61
C SER A 166 -10.43 12.88 24.23
N LEU A 167 -10.82 13.89 23.44
CA LEU A 167 -11.30 13.71 22.07
C LEU A 167 -10.16 13.76 21.04
N PHE A 168 -8.99 14.20 21.46
CA PHE A 168 -7.78 14.39 20.66
C PHE A 168 -6.85 13.18 20.75
N LEU A 169 -6.62 12.67 21.97
CA LEU A 169 -5.66 11.62 22.29
C LEU A 169 -5.91 10.29 21.56
N PRO A 170 -7.15 9.78 21.41
CA PRO A 170 -7.38 8.53 20.69
C PRO A 170 -6.88 8.57 19.24
N TRP A 171 -6.97 9.73 18.58
CA TRP A 171 -6.47 9.90 17.22
C TRP A 171 -4.95 10.01 17.16
N THR A 172 -4.31 10.54 18.21
CA THR A 172 -2.85 10.51 18.33
C THR A 172 -2.35 9.07 18.47
N ILE A 173 -3.02 8.27 19.31
CA ILE A 173 -2.70 6.84 19.49
C ILE A 173 -2.92 6.08 18.19
N LEU A 174 -4.05 6.30 17.50
CA LEU A 174 -4.31 5.68 16.20
C LEU A 174 -3.24 6.08 15.17
N ALA A 175 -2.85 7.35 15.11
CA ALA A 175 -1.78 7.81 14.22
C ALA A 175 -0.44 7.11 14.53
N PHE A 176 -0.08 6.98 15.80
CA PHE A 176 1.16 6.32 16.24
C PHE A 176 1.23 4.88 15.74
N PHE A 177 0.21 4.07 16.05
CA PHE A 177 0.20 2.66 15.62
C PHE A 177 0.05 2.51 14.10
N SER A 178 -0.71 3.38 13.45
CA SER A 178 -0.85 3.35 11.99
C SER A 178 0.46 3.68 11.28
N ILE A 179 1.20 4.71 11.74
CA ILE A 179 2.52 5.07 11.19
C ILE A 179 3.53 3.97 11.47
N MET A 180 3.57 3.45 12.71
CA MET A 180 4.45 2.34 13.09
C MET A 180 4.26 1.15 12.14
N TYR A 181 3.02 0.77 11.89
CA TYR A 181 2.71 -0.36 11.01
C TYR A 181 2.98 -0.05 9.53
N PHE A 182 2.57 1.13 9.04
CA PHE A 182 2.80 1.56 7.65
C PHE A 182 4.28 1.55 7.25
N TRP A 183 5.15 1.92 8.19
CA TRP A 183 6.60 1.92 7.97
C TRP A 183 7.18 0.52 7.71
N THR A 184 6.46 -0.53 8.15
CA THR A 184 6.85 -1.92 7.95
C THR A 184 6.24 -2.55 6.69
N LEU A 185 5.45 -1.83 5.90
CA LEU A 185 4.81 -2.42 4.71
C LEU A 185 5.75 -2.48 3.50
N ARG A 186 6.42 -1.38 3.19
CA ARG A 186 7.28 -1.24 2.01
C ARG A 186 8.52 -0.43 2.32
N GLU A 187 9.57 -0.61 1.54
CA GLU A 187 10.85 0.08 1.75
C GLU A 187 10.80 1.54 1.29
N ASP A 188 9.81 1.89 0.48
CA ASP A 188 9.59 3.24 -0.04
C ASP A 188 8.57 4.07 0.78
N SER A 189 8.14 3.59 1.95
CA SER A 189 7.14 4.25 2.81
C SER A 189 7.47 5.71 3.17
N ILE A 190 8.72 6.18 2.98
CA ILE A 190 9.14 7.57 3.19
C ILE A 190 8.31 8.61 2.41
N TRP A 191 7.66 8.22 1.30
CA TRP A 191 6.84 9.14 0.49
C TRP A 191 5.68 9.78 1.27
N ILE A 192 5.22 9.18 2.38
CA ILE A 192 4.17 9.73 3.24
C ILE A 192 4.67 10.85 4.16
N LEU A 193 5.99 10.95 4.38
CA LEU A 193 6.57 11.86 5.35
C LEU A 193 6.24 13.34 5.08
N PRO A 194 6.24 13.85 3.83
CA PRO A 194 5.81 15.21 3.55
C PRO A 194 4.38 15.50 4.01
N PHE A 195 3.43 14.57 3.85
CA PHE A 195 2.08 14.74 4.38
C PHE A 195 2.09 14.85 5.91
N ILE A 196 2.78 13.94 6.60
CA ILE A 196 2.83 13.91 8.06
C ILE A 196 3.43 15.20 8.61
N LEU A 197 4.57 15.65 8.05
CA LEU A 197 5.27 16.85 8.51
C LEU A 197 4.44 18.11 8.25
N VAL A 198 3.87 18.27 7.06
CA VAL A 198 3.04 19.45 6.73
C VAL A 198 1.78 19.47 7.60
N ALA A 199 1.13 18.31 7.82
CA ALA A 199 -0.02 18.21 8.70
C ALA A 199 0.35 18.58 10.15
N ALA A 200 1.43 18.02 10.68
CA ALA A 200 1.92 18.31 12.03
C ALA A 200 2.25 19.80 12.21
N ILE A 201 3.03 20.38 11.29
CA ILE A 201 3.40 21.80 11.31
C ILE A 201 2.14 22.68 11.26
N THR A 202 1.20 22.38 10.37
CA THR A 202 -0.05 23.13 10.24
C THR A 202 -0.88 23.07 11.53
N ILE A 203 -0.97 21.90 12.16
CA ILE A 203 -1.68 21.71 13.42
C ILE A 203 -0.99 22.49 14.54
N ILE A 204 0.35 22.39 14.66
CA ILE A 204 1.15 23.08 15.68
C ILE A 204 1.02 24.59 15.54
N ILE A 205 1.18 25.15 14.33
CA ILE A 205 0.98 26.58 14.07
C ILE A 205 -0.41 27.00 14.54
N THR A 206 -1.42 26.20 14.25
CA THR A 206 -2.79 26.52 14.66
C THR A 206 -2.97 26.42 16.18
N ILE A 207 -2.34 25.45 16.86
CA ILE A 207 -2.33 25.33 18.32
C ILE A 207 -1.67 26.56 18.95
N VAL A 208 -0.50 26.97 18.46
CA VAL A 208 0.24 28.16 18.96
C VAL A 208 -0.63 29.40 18.86
N ILE A 209 -1.34 29.60 17.74
CA ILE A 209 -2.24 30.74 17.57
C ILE A 209 -3.43 30.67 18.55
N LEU A 210 -4.02 29.48 18.74
CA LEU A 210 -5.21 29.28 19.57
C LEU A 210 -4.93 29.42 21.07
N TYR A 211 -3.81 28.89 21.54
CA TYR A 211 -3.44 28.82 22.96
C TYR A 211 -2.28 29.76 23.29
N LYS A 212 -2.12 30.86 22.56
CA LYS A 212 -0.98 31.81 22.68
C LYS A 212 -0.66 32.33 24.09
N LYS A 213 -1.58 32.20 25.05
CA LYS A 213 -1.42 32.60 26.46
C LYS A 213 -1.16 31.42 27.42
N ASP A 214 -1.18 30.19 26.92
CA ASP A 214 -1.06 28.95 27.69
C ASP A 214 0.04 28.07 27.09
N LEU A 215 1.28 28.30 27.55
CA LEU A 215 2.45 27.56 27.08
C LEU A 215 2.33 26.06 27.37
N HIS A 216 1.69 25.68 28.47
CA HIS A 216 1.51 24.27 28.83
C HIS A 216 0.63 23.55 27.79
N GLU A 217 -0.52 24.12 27.41
CA GLU A 217 -1.38 23.54 26.36
C GLU A 217 -0.68 23.52 25.00
N ILE A 218 0.11 24.54 24.67
CA ILE A 218 0.92 24.55 23.43
C ILE A 218 1.89 23.38 23.42
N LEU A 219 2.70 23.22 24.47
CA LEU A 219 3.72 22.19 24.55
C LEU A 219 3.09 20.79 24.55
N LEU A 220 2.11 20.56 25.40
CA LEU A 220 1.44 19.26 25.53
C LEU A 220 0.83 18.81 24.20
N ARG A 221 0.04 19.67 23.54
CA ARG A 221 -0.59 19.32 22.27
C ARG A 221 0.43 19.19 21.15
N SER A 222 1.48 20.01 21.12
CA SER A 222 2.53 19.90 20.11
C SER A 222 3.29 18.58 20.23
N VAL A 223 3.62 18.16 21.45
CA VAL A 223 4.21 16.84 21.72
C VAL A 223 3.27 15.73 21.25
N LEU A 224 1.97 15.82 21.56
CA LEU A 224 1.00 14.82 21.10
C LEU A 224 0.88 14.76 19.57
N VAL A 225 0.97 15.89 18.86
CA VAL A 225 0.97 15.91 17.38
C VAL A 225 2.22 15.25 16.80
N LEU A 226 3.38 15.37 17.47
CA LEU A 226 4.64 14.79 17.02
C LEU A 226 4.85 13.35 17.50
N LEU A 227 4.16 12.91 18.55
CA LEU A 227 4.25 11.56 19.11
C LEU A 227 4.13 10.45 18.05
N PRO A 228 3.24 10.54 17.04
CA PRO A 228 3.14 9.51 16.01
C PRO A 228 4.41 9.29 15.20
N LEU A 229 5.30 10.28 15.08
CA LEU A 229 6.60 10.12 14.41
C LEU A 229 7.53 9.17 15.15
N ILE A 230 7.37 9.04 16.48
CA ILE A 230 8.11 8.04 17.27
C ILE A 230 7.77 6.62 16.81
N GLY A 231 6.58 6.39 16.23
CA GLY A 231 6.20 5.11 15.64
C GLY A 231 7.18 4.62 14.58
N ILE A 232 7.84 5.52 13.85
CA ILE A 232 8.89 5.18 12.86
C ILE A 232 10.14 4.63 13.55
N VAL A 233 10.55 5.26 14.66
CA VAL A 233 11.72 4.82 15.42
C VAL A 233 11.44 3.48 16.08
N VAL A 234 10.28 3.36 16.72
CA VAL A 234 9.84 2.11 17.35
C VAL A 234 9.80 0.99 16.33
N SER A 235 9.22 1.22 15.15
CA SER A 235 9.14 0.20 14.10
C SER A 235 10.51 -0.34 13.67
N ASN A 236 11.46 0.56 13.43
CA ASN A 236 12.81 0.17 13.05
C ASN A 236 13.54 -0.57 14.18
N VAL A 237 13.41 -0.09 15.43
CA VAL A 237 14.09 -0.70 16.58
C VAL A 237 13.59 -2.10 16.85
N TRP A 238 12.27 -2.33 16.89
CA TRP A 238 11.76 -3.66 17.24
C TRP A 238 12.05 -4.68 16.13
N VAL A 239 11.92 -4.31 14.85
CA VAL A 239 12.29 -5.21 13.74
C VAL A 239 13.78 -5.53 13.78
N SER A 240 14.62 -4.51 14.00
CA SER A 240 16.08 -4.69 14.08
C SER A 240 16.50 -5.56 15.26
N ALA A 241 15.82 -5.42 16.40
CA ALA A 241 16.08 -6.24 17.59
C ALA A 241 15.75 -7.71 17.34
N ILE A 242 14.63 -8.02 16.69
CA ILE A 242 14.26 -9.39 16.33
C ILE A 242 15.21 -9.94 15.26
N ASN A 243 15.56 -9.16 14.23
CA ASN A 243 16.56 -9.58 13.24
C ASN A 243 17.92 -9.85 13.89
N TYR A 244 18.31 -9.06 14.89
CA TYR A 244 19.54 -9.28 15.63
C TYR A 244 19.50 -10.56 16.47
N SER A 245 18.38 -10.88 17.11
CA SER A 245 18.26 -12.11 17.90
C SER A 245 18.27 -13.37 17.03
N TYR A 246 17.61 -13.35 15.86
CA TYR A 246 17.53 -14.51 14.96
C TYR A 246 18.75 -14.66 14.05
N TYR A 247 19.29 -13.57 13.53
CA TYR A 247 20.32 -13.60 12.47
C TYR A 247 21.65 -12.94 12.88
N GLY A 248 21.70 -12.26 14.02
CA GLY A 248 22.87 -11.51 14.46
C GLY A 248 23.13 -10.23 13.66
N ILE A 249 22.13 -9.75 12.92
CA ILE A 249 22.21 -8.55 12.08
C ILE A 249 21.26 -7.49 12.65
N TRP A 250 21.82 -6.37 13.11
CA TRP A 250 21.04 -5.21 13.48
C TRP A 250 20.69 -4.39 12.23
N GLY A 251 19.41 -4.43 11.85
CA GLY A 251 18.85 -3.61 10.80
C GLY A 251 17.50 -4.16 10.34
N VAL A 252 16.71 -3.33 9.68
CA VAL A 252 15.33 -3.69 9.29
C VAL A 252 15.29 -4.65 8.10
N ASN A 253 16.08 -4.36 7.07
CA ASN A 253 16.14 -5.14 5.84
C ASN A 253 17.46 -4.87 5.08
N ASP A 254 17.78 -5.78 4.17
CA ASP A 254 19.00 -5.74 3.38
C ASP A 254 18.93 -4.84 2.13
N ARG A 255 17.82 -4.11 1.96
CA ARG A 255 17.62 -3.17 0.85
C ARG A 255 17.89 -1.72 1.25
N SER A 256 17.74 -1.39 2.53
CA SER A 256 17.80 0.00 3.00
C SER A 256 18.77 0.25 4.15
N ASP A 257 19.04 -0.73 5.02
CA ASP A 257 19.66 -0.45 6.32
C ASP A 257 21.00 -1.18 6.55
N THR A 258 21.08 -2.47 6.21
CA THR A 258 22.23 -3.31 6.56
C THR A 258 23.48 -3.05 5.70
N ALA A 259 24.58 -3.75 6.01
CA ALA A 259 25.81 -3.66 5.23
C ALA A 259 25.62 -4.12 3.77
N ALA A 260 24.71 -5.06 3.51
CA ALA A 260 24.39 -5.51 2.15
C ALA A 260 23.82 -4.36 1.32
N ALA A 261 22.88 -3.59 1.88
CA ALA A 261 22.31 -2.40 1.23
C ALA A 261 23.40 -1.37 0.91
N LYS A 262 24.35 -1.15 1.85
CA LYS A 262 25.47 -0.21 1.67
C LYS A 262 26.43 -0.66 0.57
N ALA A 263 26.82 -1.94 0.56
CA ALA A 263 27.68 -2.51 -0.46
C ALA A 263 27.04 -2.37 -1.86
N MET A 264 25.78 -2.77 -2.01
CA MET A 264 25.07 -2.63 -3.28
C MET A 264 24.91 -1.17 -3.72
N SER A 265 24.61 -0.27 -2.78
CA SER A 265 24.53 1.18 -3.07
C SER A 265 25.84 1.77 -3.58
N LEU A 266 26.99 1.25 -3.14
CA LEU A 266 28.29 1.66 -3.65
C LEU A 266 28.54 1.11 -5.05
N ILE A 267 28.09 -0.10 -5.36
CA ILE A 267 28.16 -0.67 -6.71
C ILE A 267 27.29 0.14 -7.70
N TYR A 268 26.07 0.54 -7.31
CA TYR A 268 25.21 1.43 -8.11
C TYR A 268 25.82 2.80 -8.42
N LYS A 269 26.86 3.20 -7.67
CA LYS A 269 27.56 4.48 -7.83
C LYS A 269 28.77 4.39 -8.76
N ILE A 270 29.18 3.20 -9.17
CA ILE A 270 30.40 3.03 -9.99
C ILE A 270 30.13 3.54 -11.41
N GLU A 271 30.97 4.45 -11.87
CA GLU A 271 31.05 4.86 -13.27
C GLU A 271 31.87 3.84 -14.07
N ASP A 272 31.26 3.27 -15.12
CA ASP A 272 31.87 2.25 -15.97
C ASP A 272 32.31 2.79 -17.35
N ASN A 273 31.90 4.01 -17.72
CA ASN A 273 32.16 4.68 -19.01
C ASN A 273 31.73 3.86 -20.25
N GLN A 274 30.88 2.86 -20.09
CA GLN A 274 30.47 1.95 -21.17
C GLN A 274 28.95 1.89 -21.31
N THR A 275 28.23 1.85 -20.19
CA THR A 275 26.78 1.65 -20.18
C THR A 275 26.06 2.97 -20.44
N THR A 276 25.34 3.03 -21.57
CA THR A 276 24.53 4.20 -21.96
C THR A 276 23.04 4.05 -21.64
N ASP A 277 22.57 2.82 -21.37
CA ASP A 277 21.19 2.54 -20.98
C ASP A 277 20.92 3.02 -19.55
N SER A 278 20.09 4.06 -19.41
CA SER A 278 19.71 4.63 -18.11
C SER A 278 18.89 3.69 -17.22
N THR A 279 18.35 2.59 -17.76
CA THR A 279 17.64 1.56 -16.99
C THR A 279 18.59 0.57 -16.34
N VAL A 280 19.88 0.57 -16.68
CA VAL A 280 20.91 -0.28 -16.05
C VAL A 280 21.59 0.48 -14.92
N TRP A 281 21.26 0.09 -13.67
CA TRP A 281 21.78 0.77 -12.48
C TRP A 281 23.13 0.22 -12.01
N ALA A 282 23.38 -1.08 -12.20
CA ALA A 282 24.67 -1.71 -11.95
C ALA A 282 24.99 -2.67 -13.10
N SER A 283 25.84 -2.23 -14.02
CA SER A 283 26.30 -3.04 -15.14
C SER A 283 27.22 -4.16 -14.67
N ARG A 284 27.41 -5.17 -15.51
CA ARG A 284 28.44 -6.20 -15.30
C ARG A 284 29.82 -5.55 -15.13
N LYS A 285 30.10 -4.49 -15.88
CA LYS A 285 31.38 -3.78 -15.80
C LYS A 285 31.59 -3.10 -14.44
N ALA A 286 30.53 -2.51 -13.88
CA ALA A 286 30.56 -1.97 -12.52
C ALA A 286 30.90 -3.05 -11.48
N PHE A 287 30.35 -4.26 -11.61
CA PHE A 287 30.71 -5.39 -10.75
C PHE A 287 32.18 -5.82 -10.91
N GLU A 288 32.70 -5.91 -12.14
CA GLU A 288 34.12 -6.20 -12.37
C GLU A 288 35.05 -5.16 -11.72
N LEU A 289 34.72 -3.87 -11.85
CA LEU A 289 35.46 -2.78 -11.22
C LEU A 289 35.40 -2.87 -9.69
N ALA A 290 34.23 -3.19 -9.13
CA ALA A 290 34.05 -3.41 -7.70
C ALA A 290 34.93 -4.57 -7.20
N ILE A 291 34.92 -5.72 -7.91
CA ILE A 291 35.74 -6.91 -7.61
C ILE A 291 37.24 -6.59 -7.65
N LYS A 292 37.67 -5.78 -8.62
CA LYS A 292 39.06 -5.33 -8.71
C LYS A 292 39.43 -4.45 -7.50
N ALA A 293 38.53 -3.56 -7.09
CA ALA A 293 38.76 -2.59 -6.03
C ALA A 293 38.66 -3.14 -4.60
N SER A 294 37.87 -4.20 -4.37
CA SER A 294 37.58 -4.77 -3.04
C SER A 294 38.20 -6.17 -2.90
N PRO A 295 39.26 -6.35 -2.07
CA PRO A 295 39.79 -7.66 -1.73
C PRO A 295 38.73 -8.63 -1.20
N SER A 296 37.82 -8.17 -0.35
CA SER A 296 36.75 -9.00 0.21
C SER A 296 35.77 -9.47 -0.86
N LEU A 297 35.32 -8.58 -1.75
CA LEU A 297 34.42 -8.94 -2.85
C LEU A 297 35.11 -9.89 -3.85
N ARG A 298 36.42 -9.76 -4.02
CA ARG A 298 37.21 -10.65 -4.89
C ARG A 298 37.14 -12.11 -4.48
N THR A 299 37.03 -12.40 -3.18
CA THR A 299 36.92 -13.77 -2.67
C THR A 299 35.68 -14.51 -3.18
N VAL A 300 34.61 -13.77 -3.51
CA VAL A 300 33.33 -14.30 -4.03
C VAL A 300 33.05 -13.84 -5.48
N GLY A 301 34.01 -13.15 -6.11
CA GLY A 301 33.78 -12.35 -7.31
C GLY A 301 33.41 -13.19 -8.55
N ASN A 302 34.02 -14.36 -8.72
CA ASN A 302 33.73 -15.26 -9.85
C ASN A 302 32.28 -15.72 -9.83
N THR A 303 31.79 -16.11 -8.65
CA THR A 303 30.44 -16.62 -8.45
C THR A 303 29.40 -15.51 -8.50
N VAL A 304 29.73 -14.31 -8.00
CA VAL A 304 28.91 -13.11 -8.20
C VAL A 304 28.76 -12.76 -9.69
N LEU A 305 29.83 -12.81 -10.49
CA LEU A 305 29.75 -12.55 -11.93
C LEU A 305 29.03 -13.66 -12.69
N ALA A 306 29.20 -14.92 -12.28
CA ALA A 306 28.44 -16.04 -12.83
C ALA A 306 26.94 -15.87 -12.57
N SER A 307 26.57 -15.54 -11.32
CA SER A 307 25.19 -15.23 -10.95
C SER A 307 24.64 -14.05 -11.74
N TYR A 308 25.39 -12.94 -11.86
CA TYR A 308 25.00 -11.82 -12.70
C TYR A 308 24.65 -12.26 -14.13
N GLY A 309 25.48 -13.11 -14.73
CA GLY A 309 25.24 -13.65 -16.07
C GLY A 309 23.99 -14.51 -16.18
N LEU A 310 23.67 -15.30 -15.15
CA LEU A 310 22.43 -16.10 -15.09
C LEU A 310 21.19 -15.20 -15.06
N TRP A 311 21.21 -14.18 -14.19
CA TRP A 311 20.08 -13.28 -13.98
C TRP A 311 19.84 -12.29 -15.12
N ALA A 312 20.89 -11.90 -15.84
CA ALA A 312 20.76 -11.01 -16.99
C ALA A 312 20.08 -11.70 -18.19
N GLY A 313 20.24 -13.02 -18.33
CA GLY A 313 19.99 -13.71 -19.60
C GLY A 313 21.06 -13.33 -20.63
N LYS A 314 21.93 -14.30 -20.94
CA LYS A 314 23.12 -14.24 -21.84
C LYS A 314 23.26 -12.95 -22.67
N ASN A 315 24.38 -12.22 -22.45
CA ASN A 315 24.86 -11.04 -23.21
C ASN A 315 24.15 -9.70 -22.97
N THR A 316 23.40 -9.54 -21.88
CA THR A 316 22.80 -8.24 -21.51
C THR A 316 23.18 -7.82 -20.08
N ASP A 317 22.90 -6.56 -19.73
CA ASP A 317 23.01 -6.06 -18.36
C ASP A 317 21.66 -6.17 -17.64
N ILE A 318 21.71 -6.35 -16.32
CA ILE A 318 20.51 -6.40 -15.47
C ILE A 318 19.92 -5.00 -15.31
N LYS A 319 18.63 -4.86 -15.61
CA LYS A 319 17.88 -3.61 -15.45
C LYS A 319 17.41 -3.39 -14.01
N GLY A 320 17.35 -2.12 -13.63
CA GLY A 320 16.75 -1.65 -12.39
C GLY A 320 17.39 -2.24 -11.14
N ASP A 321 16.53 -2.62 -10.20
CA ASP A 321 16.92 -3.11 -8.89
C ASP A 321 17.27 -4.61 -8.88
N ILE A 322 17.10 -5.32 -10.00
CA ILE A 322 17.22 -6.79 -10.04
C ILE A 322 18.66 -7.26 -9.74
N ALA A 323 19.67 -6.44 -10.04
CA ALA A 323 21.08 -6.78 -9.84
C ALA A 323 21.44 -7.14 -8.38
N GLN A 324 20.67 -6.64 -7.41
CA GLN A 324 20.88 -7.01 -6.00
C GLN A 324 20.58 -8.49 -5.73
N TRP A 325 19.62 -9.08 -6.44
CA TRP A 325 19.28 -10.49 -6.28
C TRP A 325 20.40 -11.39 -6.80
N ALA A 326 20.96 -11.04 -7.96
CA ALA A 326 22.13 -11.70 -8.51
C ALA A 326 23.33 -11.58 -7.56
N PHE A 327 23.56 -10.40 -6.97
CA PHE A 327 24.66 -10.21 -6.03
C PHE A 327 24.51 -11.13 -4.80
N ARG A 328 23.32 -11.15 -4.19
CA ARG A 328 23.05 -11.97 -3.01
C ARG A 328 23.12 -13.46 -3.32
N PHE A 329 22.57 -13.88 -4.46
CA PHE A 329 22.63 -15.28 -4.89
C PHE A 329 24.07 -15.72 -5.16
N GLY A 330 24.91 -14.89 -5.79
CA GLY A 330 26.32 -15.21 -5.97
C GLY A 330 27.10 -15.33 -4.65
N VAL A 331 26.72 -14.58 -3.61
CA VAL A 331 27.30 -14.69 -2.26
C VAL A 331 26.77 -15.93 -1.52
N GLU A 332 25.54 -16.36 -1.79
CA GLU A 332 24.95 -17.59 -1.25
C GLU A 332 25.68 -18.84 -1.73
N GLU A 333 25.99 -18.92 -3.02
CA GLU A 333 26.70 -20.05 -3.61
C GLU A 333 28.10 -20.27 -2.99
N GLU A 334 28.67 -19.24 -2.37
CA GLU A 334 29.92 -19.29 -1.58
C GLU A 334 29.70 -19.66 -0.09
N GLY A 335 28.47 -20.04 0.26
CA GLY A 335 28.06 -20.54 1.58
C GLY A 335 27.86 -19.46 2.65
N TYR A 336 27.79 -18.17 2.28
CA TYR A 336 27.60 -17.10 3.27
C TYR A 336 26.17 -17.10 3.84
N TYR A 337 25.11 -17.26 3.04
CA TYR A 337 23.75 -17.35 3.57
C TYR A 337 23.33 -18.79 3.95
N HIS A 338 24.25 -19.63 4.41
CA HIS A 338 23.93 -20.94 5.00
C HIS A 338 23.76 -20.84 6.52
N GLY A 339 22.88 -19.93 6.97
CA GLY A 339 22.54 -19.77 8.40
C GLY A 339 23.53 -18.92 9.23
N ASN A 340 24.48 -18.22 8.62
CA ASN A 340 25.45 -17.39 9.34
C ASN A 340 25.35 -15.89 9.00
N GLY A 341 24.30 -15.24 9.48
CA GLY A 341 24.06 -13.82 9.23
C GLY A 341 25.19 -12.90 9.70
N LYS A 342 25.86 -13.23 10.82
CA LYS A 342 27.02 -12.45 11.31
C LYS A 342 28.18 -12.47 10.32
N LYS A 343 28.54 -13.64 9.80
CA LYS A 343 29.63 -13.79 8.81
C LYS A 343 29.28 -13.07 7.51
N THR A 344 28.05 -13.21 7.02
CA THR A 344 27.55 -12.52 5.82
C THR A 344 27.59 -11.01 5.97
N ASN A 345 27.09 -10.50 7.09
CA ASN A 345 27.10 -9.06 7.35
C ASN A 345 28.53 -8.52 7.52
N ALA A 346 29.45 -9.30 8.09
CA ALA A 346 30.86 -8.93 8.17
C ALA A 346 31.51 -8.83 6.77
N LEU A 347 31.24 -9.78 5.87
CA LEU A 347 31.68 -9.72 4.47
C LEU A 347 31.19 -8.43 3.81
N TYR A 348 29.88 -8.16 3.83
CA TYR A 348 29.33 -6.95 3.21
C TYR A 348 29.86 -5.66 3.83
N LYS A 349 30.13 -5.65 5.14
CA LYS A 349 30.73 -4.50 5.81
C LYS A 349 32.15 -4.25 5.31
N ALA A 350 32.95 -5.30 5.14
CA ALA A 350 34.29 -5.19 4.56
C ALA A 350 34.22 -4.69 3.11
N ILE A 351 33.34 -5.26 2.28
CA ILE A 351 33.11 -4.80 0.89
C ILE A 351 32.73 -3.32 0.86
N ALA A 352 31.75 -2.90 1.68
CA ALA A 352 31.30 -1.52 1.70
C ALA A 352 32.42 -0.54 2.13
N ASN A 353 33.22 -0.90 3.13
CA ASN A 353 34.36 -0.09 3.56
C ASN A 353 35.43 0.01 2.46
N GLU A 354 35.81 -1.10 1.85
CA GLU A 354 36.82 -1.16 0.79
C GLU A 354 36.40 -0.39 -0.47
N LEU A 355 35.14 -0.52 -0.89
CA LEU A 355 34.60 0.26 -2.01
C LEU A 355 34.52 1.75 -1.66
N GLY A 356 34.12 2.10 -0.43
CA GLY A 356 34.12 3.47 0.07
C GLY A 356 35.51 4.11 0.02
N GLU A 357 36.53 3.40 0.48
CA GLU A 357 37.93 3.82 0.38
C GLU A 357 38.40 3.95 -1.08
N ALA A 358 37.97 3.05 -1.96
CA ALA A 358 38.32 3.10 -3.37
C ALA A 358 37.76 4.35 -4.07
N PHE A 359 36.56 4.82 -3.69
CA PHE A 359 36.05 6.12 -4.12
C PHE A 359 36.87 7.28 -3.55
N GLN A 360 37.19 7.26 -2.26
CA GLN A 360 37.97 8.32 -1.61
C GLN A 360 39.38 8.47 -2.21
N LYS A 361 40.02 7.35 -2.56
CA LYS A 361 41.37 7.31 -3.15
C LYS A 361 41.36 7.47 -4.68
N GLY A 362 40.21 7.72 -5.31
CA GLY A 362 40.08 7.91 -6.75
C GLY A 362 40.28 6.66 -7.61
N ARG A 363 40.31 5.46 -7.01
CA ARG A 363 40.39 4.18 -7.74
C ARG A 363 39.09 3.81 -8.43
N LEU A 364 37.97 4.25 -7.86
CA LEU A 364 36.63 4.20 -8.47
C LEU A 364 36.14 5.62 -8.70
N LYS A 365 35.53 5.86 -9.86
CA LYS A 365 34.85 7.12 -10.15
C LYS A 365 33.37 6.97 -9.86
N LYS A 366 32.78 8.00 -9.27
CA LYS A 366 31.35 8.06 -8.96
C LYS A 366 30.59 8.52 -10.20
N ARG A 367 29.54 7.80 -10.58
CA ARG A 367 28.61 8.19 -11.63
C ARG A 367 27.90 9.49 -11.23
N ASP A 368 27.79 10.43 -12.17
CA ASP A 368 27.10 11.69 -11.93
C ASP A 368 25.60 11.49 -11.74
N GLY A 369 25.00 12.33 -10.89
CA GLY A 369 23.55 12.35 -10.65
C GLY A 369 23.16 12.38 -9.17
N ILE A 370 21.84 12.33 -8.97
CA ILE A 370 21.14 12.49 -7.69
C ILE A 370 20.80 11.11 -7.14
N TYR A 371 21.26 10.82 -5.93
CA TYR A 371 21.03 9.53 -5.27
C TYR A 371 19.99 9.70 -4.17
N LEU A 372 18.78 9.21 -4.41
CA LEU A 372 17.64 9.37 -3.49
C LEU A 372 17.41 8.14 -2.58
N SER A 373 18.01 7.00 -2.91
CA SER A 373 17.84 5.74 -2.18
C SER A 373 19.09 4.86 -2.30
N THR A 374 19.27 3.94 -1.37
CA THR A 374 20.27 2.86 -1.45
C THR A 374 19.93 1.81 -2.51
N GLN A 375 18.67 1.79 -2.96
CA GLN A 375 18.12 0.76 -3.86
C GLN A 375 18.14 1.15 -5.34
N THR A 376 18.60 2.35 -5.66
CA THR A 376 18.52 2.89 -7.02
C THR A 376 19.86 3.37 -7.53
N GLY A 377 19.99 3.39 -8.85
CA GLY A 377 21.04 4.14 -9.54
C GLY A 377 20.87 5.67 -9.41
N ALA A 378 21.70 6.40 -10.14
CA ALA A 378 21.69 7.86 -10.17
C ALA A 378 20.51 8.40 -11.00
N PHE A 379 19.75 9.33 -10.43
CA PHE A 379 18.73 10.10 -11.14
C PHE A 379 19.30 11.39 -11.70
N HIS A 380 18.79 11.83 -12.84
CA HIS A 380 19.13 13.10 -13.47
C HIS A 380 17.91 14.02 -13.51
N TRP A 381 18.14 15.31 -13.78
CA TRP A 381 17.05 16.28 -13.88
C TRP A 381 15.98 15.88 -14.92
N LYS A 382 16.41 15.29 -16.05
CA LYS A 382 15.50 14.75 -17.07
C LYS A 382 14.56 13.67 -16.52
N ASP A 383 15.03 12.87 -15.57
CA ASP A 383 14.25 11.79 -14.98
C ASP A 383 13.18 12.37 -14.06
N ILE A 384 13.54 13.38 -13.25
CA ILE A 384 12.61 14.12 -12.40
C ILE A 384 11.54 14.83 -13.24
N SER A 385 11.94 15.55 -14.29
CA SER A 385 11.00 16.27 -15.15
C SER A 385 10.05 15.32 -15.88
N GLN A 386 10.56 14.20 -16.40
CA GLN A 386 9.75 13.18 -17.06
C GLN A 386 8.74 12.57 -16.08
N SER A 387 9.18 12.19 -14.87
CA SER A 387 8.30 11.65 -13.84
C SER A 387 7.25 12.65 -13.37
N MET A 388 7.55 13.96 -13.39
CA MET A 388 6.55 15.00 -13.12
C MET A 388 5.47 15.02 -14.20
N THR A 389 5.84 15.02 -15.48
CA THR A 389 4.86 14.93 -16.59
C THR A 389 4.03 13.66 -16.52
N MET A 390 4.67 12.51 -16.27
CA MET A 390 3.98 11.23 -16.10
C MET A 390 2.99 11.26 -14.93
N SER A 391 3.36 11.88 -13.81
CA SER A 391 2.49 11.98 -12.63
C SER A 391 1.22 12.80 -12.91
N LEU A 392 1.30 13.82 -13.78
CA LEU A 392 0.13 14.63 -14.17
C LEU A 392 -0.84 13.82 -15.06
N ASP A 393 -0.31 13.08 -16.04
CA ASP A 393 -1.13 12.18 -16.87
C ASP A 393 -1.78 11.08 -16.03
N LEU A 394 -1.00 10.44 -15.15
CA LEU A 394 -1.49 9.42 -14.22
C LEU A 394 -2.52 9.98 -13.24
N THR A 395 -2.40 11.25 -12.83
CA THR A 395 -3.39 11.90 -11.96
C THR A 395 -4.76 11.89 -12.63
N ASN A 396 -4.85 12.33 -13.89
CA ASN A 396 -6.10 12.29 -14.65
C ASN A 396 -6.66 10.86 -14.77
N LYS A 397 -5.80 9.90 -15.13
CA LYS A 397 -6.18 8.48 -15.24
C LYS A 397 -6.71 7.89 -13.93
N MET A 398 -6.05 8.18 -12.80
CA MET A 398 -6.44 7.63 -11.50
C MET A 398 -7.68 8.29 -10.90
N PHE A 399 -7.93 9.58 -11.18
CA PHE A 399 -9.22 10.20 -10.89
C PHE A 399 -10.38 9.44 -11.55
N HIS A 400 -10.13 8.90 -12.74
CA HIS A 400 -11.12 8.14 -13.52
C HIS A 400 -11.04 6.63 -13.34
N PHE A 401 -10.38 6.14 -12.27
CA PHE A 401 -10.28 4.72 -11.96
C PHE A 401 -9.75 3.87 -13.13
N TYR A 402 -8.79 4.41 -13.90
CA TYR A 402 -8.10 3.67 -14.95
C TYR A 402 -7.36 2.45 -14.38
N ASN A 403 -7.27 1.35 -15.14
CA ASN A 403 -6.66 0.08 -14.70
C ASN A 403 -7.22 -0.50 -13.38
N THR A 404 -8.49 -0.25 -13.08
CA THR A 404 -9.21 -0.88 -11.94
C THR A 404 -10.13 -2.02 -12.35
N ASN A 405 -10.34 -2.22 -13.65
CA ASN A 405 -11.12 -3.32 -14.17
C ASN A 405 -10.54 -4.65 -13.66
N LEU A 406 -11.42 -5.56 -13.26
CA LEU A 406 -11.03 -6.90 -12.87
C LEU A 406 -10.53 -7.65 -14.10
N SER A 407 -9.37 -8.27 -14.01
CA SER A 407 -8.97 -9.30 -14.98
C SER A 407 -9.47 -10.66 -14.50
N SER A 408 -9.74 -11.56 -15.44
CA SER A 408 -10.12 -12.95 -15.15
C SER A 408 -8.93 -13.84 -14.72
N GLY A 409 -7.71 -13.31 -14.58
CA GLY A 409 -6.51 -13.98 -14.04
C GLY A 409 -5.71 -13.04 -13.13
N TYR A 410 -5.00 -13.51 -12.10
CA TYR A 410 -4.17 -14.72 -11.90
C TYR A 410 -4.65 -15.72 -10.84
N ILE A 411 -4.94 -16.94 -11.29
CA ILE A 411 -4.87 -18.17 -10.48
C ILE A 411 -3.78 -19.02 -11.14
N ASP A 412 -2.54 -18.59 -10.97
CA ASP A 412 -1.40 -19.20 -11.66
C ASP A 412 -0.40 -19.69 -10.63
N TYR A 413 -0.55 -20.97 -10.29
CA TYR A 413 0.35 -21.68 -9.39
C TYR A 413 0.58 -23.14 -9.81
N PRO A 414 0.77 -23.44 -11.12
CA PRO A 414 0.95 -24.80 -11.62
C PRO A 414 2.18 -25.48 -11.02
N ASN A 415 3.15 -24.70 -10.54
CA ASN A 415 4.38 -25.18 -9.94
C ASN A 415 4.26 -25.55 -8.45
N LEU A 416 3.09 -25.35 -7.83
CA LEU A 416 2.87 -25.77 -6.44
C LEU A 416 2.39 -27.22 -6.37
N THR A 417 2.99 -27.97 -5.46
CA THR A 417 2.52 -29.30 -5.04
C THR A 417 1.21 -29.19 -4.24
N GLU A 418 0.46 -30.30 -4.15
CA GLU A 418 -0.79 -30.32 -3.37
C GLU A 418 -0.55 -30.00 -1.88
N THR A 419 0.57 -30.46 -1.32
CA THR A 419 0.95 -30.13 0.07
C THR A 419 1.22 -28.64 0.26
N GLU A 420 1.88 -27.99 -0.69
CA GLU A 420 2.10 -26.53 -0.65
C GLU A 420 0.78 -25.78 -0.78
N LEU A 421 -0.12 -26.21 -1.67
CA LEU A 421 -1.45 -25.63 -1.80
C LEU A 421 -2.24 -25.71 -0.49
N ILE A 422 -2.30 -26.88 0.14
CA ILE A 422 -2.98 -27.07 1.43
C ILE A 422 -2.39 -26.12 2.48
N SER A 423 -1.05 -26.01 2.55
CA SER A 423 -0.41 -25.07 3.50
C SER A 423 -0.81 -23.61 3.26
N TYR A 424 -1.07 -23.22 2.01
CA TYR A 424 -1.49 -21.87 1.65
C TYR A 424 -2.98 -21.65 1.89
N GLU A 425 -3.81 -22.66 1.62
CA GLU A 425 -5.22 -22.66 1.99
C GLU A 425 -5.41 -22.52 3.49
N ASP A 426 -4.61 -23.23 4.29
CA ASP A 426 -4.61 -23.15 5.75
C ASP A 426 -4.20 -21.74 6.22
N MET A 427 -3.12 -21.19 5.67
CA MET A 427 -2.67 -19.83 5.97
C MET A 427 -3.73 -18.78 5.64
N LEU A 428 -4.34 -18.87 4.45
CA LEU A 428 -5.34 -17.90 4.00
C LEU A 428 -6.74 -18.19 4.59
N ASN A 429 -6.94 -19.40 5.12
CA ASN A 429 -8.23 -20.01 5.44
C ASN A 429 -9.25 -19.73 4.32
N THR A 430 -8.83 -20.06 3.10
CA THR A 430 -9.60 -19.87 1.86
C THR A 430 -9.27 -21.00 0.89
N SER A 431 -10.28 -21.59 0.27
CA SER A 431 -10.06 -22.62 -0.75
C SER A 431 -9.55 -22.02 -2.07
N LEU A 432 -8.53 -22.66 -2.64
CA LEU A 432 -7.90 -22.33 -3.91
C LEU A 432 -8.29 -23.37 -4.98
N PRO A 433 -8.68 -22.96 -6.20
CA PRO A 433 -9.07 -23.93 -7.22
C PRO A 433 -7.85 -24.67 -7.81
N ARG A 434 -7.94 -25.97 -8.10
CA ARG A 434 -6.81 -26.72 -8.70
C ARG A 434 -6.75 -26.53 -10.22
N THR A 435 -5.56 -26.48 -10.81
CA THR A 435 -5.37 -26.55 -12.28
C THR A 435 -5.65 -27.97 -12.81
N ASN A 436 -5.81 -28.12 -14.13
CA ASN A 436 -5.99 -29.45 -14.74
C ASN A 436 -4.81 -30.38 -14.47
N ASP A 437 -3.58 -29.85 -14.49
CA ASP A 437 -2.38 -30.62 -14.22
C ASP A 437 -2.31 -31.06 -12.75
N GLN A 438 -2.69 -30.18 -11.83
CA GLN A 438 -2.76 -30.50 -10.40
C GLN A 438 -3.81 -31.57 -10.10
N LEU A 439 -4.99 -31.48 -10.72
CA LEU A 439 -6.02 -32.52 -10.64
C LEU A 439 -5.48 -33.86 -11.18
N SER A 440 -4.78 -33.83 -12.31
CA SER A 440 -4.19 -35.03 -12.92
C SER A 440 -3.11 -35.65 -12.01
N ALA A 441 -2.29 -34.82 -11.35
CA ALA A 441 -1.23 -35.26 -10.44
C ALA A 441 -1.75 -35.98 -9.18
N VAL A 442 -2.98 -35.68 -8.75
CA VAL A 442 -3.66 -36.41 -7.65
C VAL A 442 -4.57 -37.55 -8.15
N GLY A 443 -4.38 -37.98 -9.41
CA GLY A 443 -5.09 -39.12 -9.99
C GLY A 443 -6.48 -38.80 -10.55
N ILE A 444 -6.82 -37.52 -10.74
CA ILE A 444 -8.11 -37.08 -11.31
C ILE A 444 -7.93 -36.79 -12.79
N THR A 445 -8.17 -37.80 -13.64
CA THR A 445 -8.22 -37.63 -15.09
C THR A 445 -9.64 -37.30 -15.56
N LYS A 446 -9.78 -36.65 -16.74
CA LYS A 446 -11.08 -36.28 -17.36
C LYS A 446 -12.02 -37.46 -17.68
N THR A 447 -11.67 -38.69 -17.32
CA THR A 447 -12.27 -39.95 -17.74
C THR A 447 -12.96 -40.71 -16.59
N TYR A 448 -13.80 -40.02 -15.81
CA TYR A 448 -14.86 -40.71 -15.07
C TYR A 448 -16.19 -40.40 -15.74
N SER A 449 -16.78 -41.43 -16.33
CA SER A 449 -18.02 -41.37 -17.08
C SER A 449 -19.19 -40.93 -16.22
N ASP A 450 -20.17 -40.27 -16.86
CA ASP A 450 -21.45 -39.77 -16.33
C ASP A 450 -22.34 -40.82 -15.61
N TYR A 451 -21.83 -42.02 -15.34
CA TYR A 451 -22.61 -43.14 -14.83
C TYR A 451 -22.75 -43.20 -13.31
N ASP A 452 -22.04 -42.36 -12.54
CA ASP A 452 -22.09 -42.43 -11.07
C ASP A 452 -22.12 -41.06 -10.37
N VAL A 453 -23.08 -40.22 -10.77
CA VAL A 453 -23.29 -38.87 -10.23
C VAL A 453 -23.59 -38.87 -8.71
N ASN A 454 -24.00 -40.01 -8.14
CA ASN A 454 -24.40 -40.15 -6.74
C ASN A 454 -23.37 -40.88 -5.86
N LEU A 455 -22.22 -41.31 -6.39
CA LEU A 455 -21.17 -42.00 -5.64
C LEU A 455 -19.98 -41.07 -5.37
N THR A 456 -19.55 -41.10 -4.10
CA THR A 456 -18.60 -40.20 -3.43
C THR A 456 -17.14 -40.44 -3.83
N SER A 457 -16.78 -40.26 -5.10
CA SER A 457 -15.36 -40.25 -5.48
C SER A 457 -14.69 -38.91 -5.08
N LEU A 458 -13.44 -38.98 -4.62
CA LEU A 458 -12.64 -37.79 -4.30
C LEU A 458 -12.48 -36.86 -5.53
N SER A 459 -12.49 -37.41 -6.75
CA SER A 459 -12.47 -36.66 -8.01
C SER A 459 -13.69 -35.75 -8.17
N ASN A 460 -14.90 -36.25 -7.88
CA ASN A 460 -16.15 -35.49 -7.94
C ASN A 460 -16.12 -34.32 -6.94
N HIS A 461 -15.51 -34.53 -5.76
CA HIS A 461 -15.39 -33.47 -4.74
C HIS A 461 -14.53 -32.30 -5.21
N TYR A 462 -13.34 -32.53 -5.77
CA TYR A 462 -12.48 -31.44 -6.26
C TYR A 462 -13.08 -30.69 -7.45
N GLN A 463 -13.76 -31.39 -8.36
CA GLN A 463 -14.46 -30.76 -9.49
C GLN A 463 -15.63 -29.88 -9.00
N GLN A 464 -16.46 -30.39 -8.08
CA GLN A 464 -17.54 -29.62 -7.48
C GLN A 464 -17.01 -28.43 -6.67
N LEU A 465 -15.90 -28.59 -5.93
CA LEU A 465 -15.24 -27.52 -5.20
C LEU A 465 -14.76 -26.42 -6.14
N ASN A 466 -13.99 -26.76 -7.19
CA ASN A 466 -13.56 -25.82 -8.23
C ASN A 466 -14.76 -25.08 -8.82
N ALA A 467 -15.81 -25.80 -9.26
CA ALA A 467 -17.01 -25.21 -9.83
C ALA A 467 -17.71 -24.24 -8.84
N SER A 468 -17.76 -24.59 -7.55
CA SER A 468 -18.33 -23.73 -6.51
C SER A 468 -17.51 -22.46 -6.27
N ILE A 469 -16.17 -22.56 -6.32
CA ILE A 469 -15.27 -21.42 -6.17
C ILE A 469 -15.44 -20.47 -7.36
N PHE A 470 -15.39 -20.98 -8.59
CA PHE A 470 -15.57 -20.18 -9.80
C PHE A 470 -16.95 -19.51 -9.84
N ARG A 471 -18.02 -20.24 -9.46
CA ARG A 471 -19.37 -19.66 -9.38
C ARG A 471 -19.45 -18.48 -8.41
N ARG A 472 -18.91 -18.62 -7.19
CA ARG A 472 -18.88 -17.54 -6.19
C ARG A 472 -18.04 -16.34 -6.66
N ARG A 473 -16.87 -16.59 -7.23
CA ARG A 473 -16.00 -15.55 -7.80
C ARG A 473 -16.70 -14.79 -8.94
N ASN A 474 -17.39 -15.49 -9.84
CA ASN A 474 -18.12 -14.86 -10.95
C ASN A 474 -19.23 -13.92 -10.45
N TYR A 475 -19.97 -14.29 -9.39
CA TYR A 475 -20.94 -13.38 -8.78
C TYR A 475 -20.27 -12.12 -8.22
N TYR A 476 -19.14 -12.27 -7.52
CA TYR A 476 -18.38 -11.14 -7.00
C TYR A 476 -17.86 -10.24 -8.13
N ILE A 477 -17.24 -10.82 -9.16
CA ILE A 477 -16.69 -10.10 -10.31
C ILE A 477 -17.80 -9.31 -10.99
N ASN A 478 -18.94 -9.94 -11.29
CA ASN A 478 -20.09 -9.28 -11.91
C ASN A 478 -20.62 -8.10 -11.09
N PHE A 479 -20.67 -8.23 -9.76
CA PHE A 479 -21.08 -7.14 -8.87
C PHE A 479 -20.05 -6.00 -8.88
N GLN A 480 -18.77 -6.35 -8.74
CA GLN A 480 -17.69 -5.39 -8.63
C GLN A 480 -17.44 -4.65 -9.96
N GLU A 481 -17.55 -5.30 -11.12
CA GLU A 481 -17.46 -4.65 -12.43
C GLU A 481 -18.56 -3.60 -12.63
N LYS A 482 -19.80 -3.89 -12.22
CA LYS A 482 -20.90 -2.92 -12.26
C LYS A 482 -20.62 -1.73 -11.36
N LEU A 483 -20.07 -1.97 -10.17
CA LEU A 483 -19.62 -0.90 -9.29
C LEU A 483 -18.52 -0.08 -9.96
N ILE A 484 -17.45 -0.70 -10.45
CA ILE A 484 -16.32 -0.03 -11.11
C ILE A 484 -16.82 0.90 -12.23
N LYS A 485 -17.72 0.41 -13.10
CA LYS A 485 -18.34 1.22 -14.15
C LYS A 485 -19.07 2.45 -13.59
N CYS A 486 -19.79 2.30 -12.48
CA CYS A 486 -20.44 3.43 -11.80
C CYS A 486 -19.39 4.46 -11.31
N TYR A 487 -18.32 4.02 -10.66
CA TYR A 487 -17.23 4.90 -10.24
C TYR A 487 -16.58 5.64 -11.41
N GLN A 488 -16.27 4.91 -12.50
CA GLN A 488 -15.71 5.49 -13.72
C GLN A 488 -16.63 6.56 -14.30
N VAL A 489 -17.93 6.29 -14.47
CA VAL A 489 -18.89 7.27 -15.00
C VAL A 489 -19.04 8.48 -14.06
N VAL A 490 -19.27 8.24 -12.77
CA VAL A 490 -19.48 9.30 -11.78
C VAL A 490 -18.23 10.19 -11.64
N SER A 491 -17.03 9.61 -11.78
CA SER A 491 -15.78 10.36 -11.68
C SER A 491 -15.66 11.47 -12.72
N TYR A 492 -16.18 11.30 -13.94
CA TYR A 492 -16.15 12.34 -14.98
C TYR A 492 -16.96 13.59 -14.60
N PHE A 493 -18.01 13.42 -13.80
CA PHE A 493 -18.78 14.54 -13.26
C PHE A 493 -18.16 15.09 -11.98
N MET A 494 -17.75 14.20 -11.07
CA MET A 494 -17.23 14.58 -9.76
C MET A 494 -15.85 15.23 -9.82
N PHE A 495 -15.03 14.88 -10.81
CA PHE A 495 -13.72 15.46 -11.04
C PHE A 495 -13.79 16.99 -11.20
N PRO A 496 -14.43 17.57 -12.24
CA PRO A 496 -14.48 19.03 -12.40
C PRO A 496 -15.23 19.71 -11.25
N LEU A 497 -16.28 19.07 -10.71
CA LEU A 497 -17.03 19.61 -9.57
C LEU A 497 -16.15 19.73 -8.31
N SER A 498 -15.28 18.76 -8.05
CA SER A 498 -14.39 18.80 -6.89
C SER A 498 -13.35 19.93 -6.97
N PHE A 499 -12.82 20.22 -8.17
CA PHE A 499 -11.97 21.39 -8.41
C PHE A 499 -12.74 22.70 -8.32
N LEU A 500 -13.98 22.77 -8.83
CA LEU A 500 -14.84 23.94 -8.64
C LEU A 500 -15.10 24.19 -7.15
N ALA A 501 -15.35 23.14 -6.37
CA ALA A 501 -15.52 23.24 -4.92
C ALA A 501 -14.26 23.80 -4.23
N TYR A 502 -13.09 23.33 -4.66
CA TYR A 502 -11.81 23.80 -4.17
C TYR A 502 -11.59 25.29 -4.47
N LEU A 503 -11.88 25.73 -5.70
CA LEU A 503 -11.82 27.14 -6.09
C LEU A 503 -12.81 28.01 -5.32
N ILE A 504 -14.05 27.54 -5.13
CA ILE A 504 -15.07 28.25 -4.34
C ILE A 504 -14.58 28.48 -2.91
N LEU A 505 -13.96 27.48 -2.26
CA LEU A 505 -13.43 27.64 -0.91
C LEU A 505 -12.31 28.68 -0.84
N ILE A 506 -11.44 28.74 -1.84
CA ILE A 506 -10.37 29.75 -1.93
C ILE A 506 -10.98 31.14 -2.06
N ILE A 507 -11.90 31.32 -3.02
CA ILE A 507 -12.56 32.61 -3.28
C ILE A 507 -13.37 33.07 -2.08
N ASP A 508 -14.19 32.19 -1.49
CA ASP A 508 -14.96 32.48 -0.28
C ASP A 508 -14.03 32.87 0.88
N GLY A 509 -12.88 32.19 1.00
CA GLY A 509 -11.86 32.47 2.01
C GLY A 509 -11.27 33.88 1.90
N PHE A 510 -10.95 34.32 0.69
CA PHE A 510 -10.46 35.67 0.44
C PHE A 510 -11.55 36.74 0.61
N ARG A 511 -12.81 36.44 0.23
CA ARG A 511 -13.92 37.41 0.29
C ARG A 511 -14.48 37.61 1.70
N HIS A 512 -14.53 36.55 2.50
CA HIS A 512 -15.26 36.57 3.78
C HIS A 512 -14.39 36.25 5.00
N GLN A 513 -13.06 36.18 4.80
CA GLN A 513 -12.11 35.61 5.75
C GLN A 513 -12.41 34.13 6.04
N PHE A 514 -11.38 33.31 6.15
CA PHE A 514 -11.56 31.86 6.30
C PHE A 514 -12.30 31.51 7.60
N THR A 515 -13.57 31.09 7.49
CA THR A 515 -14.26 30.47 8.62
C THR A 515 -13.54 29.19 9.03
N ALA A 516 -13.59 28.82 10.32
CA ALA A 516 -12.92 27.63 10.82
C ALA A 516 -13.31 26.34 10.06
N ASN A 517 -14.58 26.24 9.64
CA ASN A 517 -15.08 25.09 8.89
C ASN A 517 -14.56 25.08 7.44
N ASN A 518 -14.61 26.23 6.74
CA ASN A 518 -14.13 26.33 5.36
C ASN A 518 -12.62 26.14 5.28
N LEU A 519 -11.86 26.68 6.24
CA LEU A 519 -10.42 26.43 6.35
C LEU A 519 -10.12 24.95 6.51
N SER A 520 -10.88 24.26 7.38
CA SER A 520 -10.67 22.83 7.62
C SER A 520 -10.93 22.01 6.36
N LYS A 521 -12.01 22.31 5.63
CA LYS A 521 -12.31 21.64 4.35
C LYS A 521 -11.27 21.92 3.28
N LEU A 522 -10.78 23.16 3.18
CA LEU A 522 -9.74 23.52 2.23
C LEU A 522 -8.45 22.74 2.52
N ILE A 523 -7.98 22.75 3.77
CA ILE A 523 -6.77 22.01 4.17
C ILE A 523 -6.93 20.51 3.91
N ILE A 524 -8.10 19.94 4.23
CA ILE A 524 -8.37 18.52 3.94
C ILE A 524 -8.27 18.25 2.44
N LEU A 525 -8.94 19.04 1.59
CA LEU A 525 -8.88 18.87 0.13
C LEU A 525 -7.45 19.03 -0.41
N SER A 526 -6.73 20.08 0.00
CA SER A 526 -5.33 20.29 -0.40
C SER A 526 -4.47 19.11 0.00
N SER A 527 -4.63 18.60 1.21
CA SER A 527 -3.84 17.47 1.71
C SER A 527 -4.09 16.20 0.92
N LEU A 528 -5.35 15.87 0.59
CA LEU A 528 -5.71 14.69 -0.20
C LEU A 528 -5.15 14.79 -1.63
N LEU A 529 -5.33 15.92 -2.29
CA LEU A 529 -4.87 16.14 -3.66
C LEU A 529 -3.34 16.09 -3.77
N LEU A 530 -2.64 16.87 -2.95
CA LEU A 530 -1.18 16.98 -3.01
C LEU A 530 -0.50 15.66 -2.60
N THR A 531 -1.06 14.94 -1.62
CA THR A 531 -0.53 13.63 -1.23
C THR A 531 -0.71 12.60 -2.36
N GLY A 532 -1.84 12.64 -3.07
CA GLY A 532 -2.09 11.76 -4.22
C GLY A 532 -1.12 12.02 -5.38
N ILE A 533 -0.91 13.28 -5.73
CA ILE A 533 0.04 13.69 -6.77
C ILE A 533 1.47 13.32 -6.38
N LEU A 534 1.87 13.56 -5.12
CA LEU A 534 3.18 13.19 -4.62
C LEU A 534 3.40 11.66 -4.68
N ASN A 535 2.40 10.87 -4.29
CA ASN A 535 2.48 9.42 -4.37
C ASN A 535 2.72 8.95 -5.81
N LEU A 536 1.98 9.52 -6.78
CA LEU A 536 2.20 9.23 -8.19
C LEU A 536 3.57 9.67 -8.68
N PHE A 537 4.03 10.86 -8.31
CA PHE A 537 5.36 11.34 -8.69
C PHE A 537 6.47 10.41 -8.21
N ILE A 538 6.43 9.98 -6.94
CA ILE A 538 7.43 9.06 -6.40
C ILE A 538 7.35 7.70 -7.12
N VAL A 539 6.16 7.15 -7.33
CA VAL A 539 6.02 5.88 -8.06
C VAL A 539 6.50 6.03 -9.52
N SER A 540 6.19 7.13 -10.20
CA SER A 540 6.72 7.43 -11.54
C SER A 540 8.25 7.54 -11.55
N LEU A 541 8.86 8.10 -10.51
CA LEU A 541 10.30 8.22 -10.43
C LEU A 541 11.00 6.86 -10.25
N PHE A 542 10.44 6.00 -9.40
CA PHE A 542 11.05 4.72 -9.04
C PHE A 542 10.65 3.54 -9.93
N SER A 543 9.55 3.62 -10.68
CA SER A 543 9.04 2.50 -11.49
C SER A 543 9.17 2.70 -13.01
N ARG A 544 9.54 3.90 -13.49
CA ARG A 544 9.67 4.19 -14.94
C ARG A 544 10.64 3.27 -15.69
N TRP A 545 11.66 2.75 -15.01
CA TRP A 545 12.60 1.81 -15.62
C TRP A 545 11.95 0.46 -15.98
N ILE A 546 10.83 0.10 -15.34
CA ILE A 546 10.06 -1.11 -15.64
C ILE A 546 9.30 -0.92 -16.94
N ASP A 547 8.50 0.16 -17.01
CA ASP A 547 7.70 0.50 -18.17
C ASP A 547 7.42 2.02 -18.19
N PRO A 548 7.94 2.79 -19.16
CA PRO A 548 7.70 4.23 -19.22
C PRO A 548 6.29 4.60 -19.71
N ASN A 549 5.49 3.65 -20.19
CA ASN A 549 4.14 3.91 -20.64
C ASN A 549 3.18 4.11 -19.46
N THR A 550 2.57 5.28 -19.34
CA THR A 550 1.61 5.60 -18.28
C THR A 550 0.29 4.83 -18.36
N ASP A 551 0.05 4.06 -19.44
CA ASP A 551 -1.06 3.09 -19.53
C ASP A 551 -0.74 1.77 -18.81
N SER A 552 0.52 1.54 -18.44
CA SER A 552 0.96 0.32 -17.77
C SER A 552 0.26 0.10 -16.42
N PHE A 553 -0.10 -1.14 -16.14
CA PHE A 553 -0.75 -1.51 -14.87
C PHE A 553 0.16 -1.23 -13.66
N ILE A 554 1.48 -1.15 -13.87
CA ILE A 554 2.51 -1.01 -12.84
C ILE A 554 2.30 0.23 -11.96
N TYR A 555 1.79 1.32 -12.56
CA TYR A 555 1.49 2.55 -11.83
C TYR A 555 0.29 2.40 -10.91
N GLY A 556 -0.77 1.73 -11.38
CA GLY A 556 -1.90 1.34 -10.54
C GLY A 556 -1.49 0.38 -9.43
N PHE A 557 -0.59 -0.57 -9.75
CA PHE A 557 -0.09 -1.57 -8.82
C PHE A 557 0.74 -0.97 -7.68
N TYR A 558 1.68 -0.06 -7.99
CA TYR A 558 2.58 0.54 -7.00
C TYR A 558 2.04 1.81 -6.34
N ALA A 559 1.08 2.52 -6.95
CA ALA A 559 0.40 3.69 -6.38
C ALA A 559 -1.09 3.42 -6.02
N PRO A 560 -1.46 2.31 -5.34
CA PRO A 560 -2.86 2.00 -5.07
C PRO A 560 -3.54 3.03 -4.16
N SER A 561 -2.74 3.76 -3.39
CA SER A 561 -3.20 4.84 -2.52
C SER A 561 -3.79 6.03 -3.28
N ALA A 562 -3.30 6.32 -4.48
CA ALA A 562 -3.76 7.47 -5.25
C ALA A 562 -5.24 7.36 -5.65
N TYR A 563 -5.73 6.16 -6.03
CA TYR A 563 -7.17 5.94 -6.26
C TYR A 563 -8.02 6.34 -5.06
N LEU A 564 -7.61 5.93 -3.86
CA LEU A 564 -8.32 6.23 -2.63
C LEU A 564 -8.27 7.73 -2.31
N LEU A 565 -7.09 8.35 -2.39
CA LEU A 565 -6.89 9.78 -2.11
C LEU A 565 -7.72 10.67 -3.04
N PHE A 566 -7.73 10.38 -4.34
CA PHE A 566 -8.50 11.12 -5.33
C PHE A 566 -10.00 10.90 -5.18
N ASN A 567 -10.44 9.69 -4.83
CA ASN A 567 -11.84 9.46 -4.51
C ASN A 567 -12.29 10.23 -3.26
N LEU A 568 -11.45 10.31 -2.22
CA LEU A 568 -11.71 11.11 -1.03
C LEU A 568 -11.75 12.61 -1.36
N PHE A 569 -10.86 13.10 -2.23
CA PHE A 569 -10.90 14.47 -2.73
C PHE A 569 -12.23 14.78 -3.43
N MET A 570 -12.68 13.90 -4.33
CA MET A 570 -13.98 14.03 -5.00
C MET A 570 -15.15 14.03 -4.01
N CYS A 571 -15.13 13.14 -3.01
CA CYS A 571 -16.16 13.10 -1.97
C CYS A 571 -16.21 14.41 -1.17
N MET A 572 -15.06 14.91 -0.72
CA MET A 572 -14.96 16.16 0.04
C MET A 572 -15.38 17.37 -0.78
N GLY A 573 -15.05 17.41 -2.08
CA GLY A 573 -15.50 18.44 -3.00
C GLY A 573 -17.03 18.43 -3.18
N GLY A 574 -17.61 17.24 -3.34
CA GLY A 574 -19.07 17.05 -3.39
C GLY A 574 -19.79 17.56 -2.14
N ILE A 575 -19.22 17.32 -0.95
CA ILE A 575 -19.77 17.85 0.32
C ILE A 575 -19.81 19.37 0.30
N VAL A 576 -18.71 20.01 -0.10
CA VAL A 576 -18.59 21.47 -0.14
C VAL A 576 -19.66 22.07 -1.05
N LEU A 577 -19.82 21.52 -2.25
CA LEU A 577 -20.84 21.99 -3.19
C LEU A 577 -22.25 21.75 -2.68
N PHE A 578 -22.53 20.55 -2.15
CA PHE A 578 -23.84 20.22 -1.62
C PHE A 578 -24.25 21.19 -0.51
N GLU A 579 -23.35 21.48 0.44
CA GLU A 579 -23.64 22.42 1.51
C GLU A 579 -23.81 23.85 1.00
N LYS A 580 -23.02 24.28 -0.01
CA LYS A 580 -23.18 25.61 -0.63
C LYS A 580 -24.52 25.72 -1.34
N LEU A 581 -24.94 24.70 -2.09
CA LEU A 581 -26.23 24.64 -2.77
C LEU A 581 -27.40 24.70 -1.76
N CYS A 582 -27.34 23.94 -0.67
CA CYS A 582 -28.33 23.98 0.41
C CYS A 582 -28.37 25.33 1.14
N SER A 583 -27.24 26.04 1.20
CA SER A 583 -27.18 27.38 1.78
C SER A 583 -27.72 28.47 0.84
N SER A 584 -27.76 28.22 -0.47
CA SER A 584 -28.19 29.20 -1.47
C SER A 584 -29.67 29.54 -1.35
N ARG A 585 -29.98 30.84 -1.53
CA ARG A 585 -31.36 31.38 -1.48
C ARG A 585 -32.26 30.74 -2.54
N MET A 586 -31.70 30.39 -3.70
CA MET A 586 -32.40 29.79 -4.83
C MET A 586 -32.96 28.40 -4.51
N LEU A 587 -32.19 27.52 -3.87
CA LEU A 587 -32.67 26.19 -3.49
C LEU A 587 -33.66 26.24 -2.33
N LYS A 588 -33.49 27.17 -1.38
CA LYS A 588 -34.49 27.42 -0.33
C LYS A 588 -35.83 27.86 -0.92
N ASN A 589 -35.80 28.73 -1.93
CA ASN A 589 -37.01 29.14 -2.64
C ASN A 589 -37.62 27.96 -3.42
N PHE A 590 -36.83 27.22 -4.20
CA PHE A 590 -37.29 26.03 -4.94
C PHE A 590 -37.91 24.95 -4.04
N LEU A 591 -37.25 24.60 -2.93
CA LEU A 591 -37.79 23.63 -1.97
C LEU A 591 -39.06 24.14 -1.27
N SER A 592 -39.17 25.45 -1.03
CA SER A 592 -40.41 26.05 -0.52
C SER A 592 -41.53 25.97 -1.55
N THR A 593 -41.23 26.19 -2.84
CA THR A 593 -42.20 26.12 -3.93
C THR A 593 -42.69 24.69 -4.15
N VAL A 594 -41.78 23.71 -4.16
CA VAL A 594 -42.13 22.28 -4.29
C VAL A 594 -42.86 21.77 -3.05
N GLY A 595 -42.46 22.20 -1.85
CA GLY A 595 -43.17 21.89 -0.60
C GLY A 595 -44.60 22.45 -0.57
N ASN A 596 -44.80 23.68 -1.06
CA ASN A 596 -46.12 24.28 -1.19
C ASN A 596 -46.97 23.60 -2.28
N TYR A 597 -46.36 23.11 -3.35
CA TYR A 597 -47.04 22.34 -4.40
C TYR A 597 -47.48 20.95 -3.92
N MET A 598 -46.64 20.26 -3.14
CA MET A 598 -46.98 18.95 -2.55
C MET A 598 -47.96 19.06 -1.37
N GLY A 599 -48.00 20.19 -0.68
CA GLY A 599 -48.99 20.48 0.36
C GLY A 599 -50.39 20.76 -0.21
N ARG A 600 -50.50 21.33 -1.41
CA ARG A 600 -51.78 21.64 -2.08
C ARG A 600 -52.51 20.45 -2.71
N HIS A 601 -51.90 19.25 -2.72
CA HIS A 601 -52.53 18.02 -3.18
C HIS A 601 -52.85 17.04 -2.05
N ARG A 602 -52.90 17.53 -0.80
CA ARG A 602 -53.29 16.76 0.39
C ARG A 602 -54.56 17.26 1.07
N ASP A 603 -55.28 18.19 0.45
CA ASP A 603 -56.62 18.59 0.84
C ASP A 603 -57.65 18.00 -0.11
#